data_AF-F9WU83-F1
#
_entry.id   AF-F9WU83-F1
#
_cell.length_a   1.000
_cell.length_b   1.000
_cell.length_c   1.000
_cell.angle_alpha   90.00
_cell.angle_beta   90.00
_cell.angle_gamma   90.00
#
_symmetry.space_group_name_H-M   'P 1'
#
loop_
_entity.id
_entity.type
_entity.pdbx_description
1 polymer ?
#
loop_
_entity_poly.entity_id
_entity_poly.type
_entity_poly.pdbx_seq_one_letter_code
_entity_poly.pdbx_strand_id
1 'polypeptide(L)'
;MAALRVGLLLACCTVCAFAVESNVEYENTTMDPLQNVNESFSKLNTEECATALMCLWLEVAQLPRKRMIERIDTVFKQFGGLVNVSAERAMLEEDDTFTNSYEARDVLRDMRSKLETAEQLTKKLESGKTELLTELEKDDAVVGNLSNALSSVSVPAAGFDKQQQVISIPNVKQMVAKMNNFTLGEQIANDTTKLIIQQWWNENTSSLVTNLQALIYKSSEICGRRLTPKKEKKRPPRLPAKTYSDVIKFASSGRSYLTKYMETISSIDGLDGRDRNVSASLTKLLPKGNLSSIINGTARDIVKLRNVKTRLRKAKTIYVATVQRERETVRLSGCTDLWKQLLTFVGWR
;
A
#
# COMPACT_ATOMS: atom_id res chain seq x y z
N MET A 1 -9.70 -45.76 -21.31
CA MET A 1 -10.50 -44.58 -21.71
C MET A 1 -11.57 -44.16 -20.70
N ALA A 2 -12.05 -45.03 -19.78
CA ALA A 2 -13.05 -44.64 -18.77
C ALA A 2 -12.48 -43.79 -17.61
N ALA A 3 -11.25 -44.05 -17.16
CA ALA A 3 -10.63 -43.32 -16.03
C ALA A 3 -10.38 -41.82 -16.31
N LEU A 4 -10.08 -41.46 -17.58
CA LEU A 4 -9.86 -40.08 -18.00
C LEU A 4 -11.16 -39.24 -18.01
N ARG A 5 -12.33 -39.88 -18.19
CA ARG A 5 -13.62 -39.19 -18.17
C ARG A 5 -14.13 -38.93 -16.76
N VAL A 6 -13.82 -39.81 -15.80
CA VAL A 6 -14.18 -39.61 -14.38
C VAL A 6 -13.31 -38.52 -13.73
N GLY A 7 -12.02 -38.44 -14.10
CA GLY A 7 -11.12 -37.37 -13.62
C GLY A 7 -11.51 -35.96 -14.08
N LEU A 8 -12.01 -35.82 -15.32
CA LEU A 8 -12.49 -34.53 -15.85
C LEU A 8 -13.82 -34.09 -15.20
N LEU A 9 -14.70 -35.03 -14.85
CA LEU A 9 -15.95 -34.73 -14.13
C LEU A 9 -15.69 -34.25 -12.69
N LEU A 10 -14.73 -34.84 -11.97
CA LEU A 10 -14.32 -34.40 -10.64
C LEU A 10 -13.61 -33.04 -10.65
N ALA A 11 -12.84 -32.72 -11.70
CA ALA A 11 -12.23 -31.41 -11.88
C ALA A 11 -13.27 -30.31 -12.18
N CYS A 12 -14.33 -30.61 -12.94
CA CYS A 12 -15.43 -29.66 -13.14
C CYS A 12 -16.27 -29.44 -11.88
N CYS A 13 -16.53 -30.49 -11.07
CA CYS A 13 -17.28 -30.33 -9.83
C CYS A 13 -16.52 -29.56 -8.75
N THR A 14 -15.18 -29.65 -8.70
CA THR A 14 -14.37 -28.84 -7.77
C THR A 14 -14.27 -27.39 -8.21
N VAL A 15 -14.16 -27.10 -9.52
CA VAL A 15 -14.20 -25.71 -10.02
C VAL A 15 -15.59 -25.08 -9.85
N CYS A 16 -16.67 -25.86 -9.96
CA CYS A 16 -18.02 -25.40 -9.64
C CYS A 16 -18.26 -25.28 -8.12
N ALA A 17 -17.68 -26.14 -7.28
CA ALA A 17 -17.79 -26.02 -5.82
C ALA A 17 -16.99 -24.82 -5.29
N PHE A 18 -15.81 -24.51 -5.83
CA PHE A 18 -15.08 -23.29 -5.51
C PHE A 18 -15.77 -22.01 -6.00
N ALA A 19 -16.55 -22.09 -7.09
CA ALA A 19 -17.38 -20.97 -7.56
C ALA A 19 -18.72 -20.84 -6.80
N VAL A 20 -19.15 -21.90 -6.08
CA VAL A 20 -20.37 -21.91 -5.29
C VAL A 20 -20.08 -21.58 -3.82
N GLU A 21 -18.97 -22.01 -3.23
CA GLU A 21 -18.56 -21.60 -1.88
C GLU A 21 -18.11 -20.13 -1.80
N SER A 22 -17.70 -19.51 -2.91
CA SER A 22 -17.48 -18.05 -2.96
C SER A 22 -18.78 -17.22 -2.95
N ASN A 23 -19.95 -17.86 -3.00
CA ASN A 23 -21.26 -17.19 -3.09
C ASN A 23 -22.14 -17.35 -1.83
N VAL A 24 -21.68 -17.99 -0.75
CA VAL A 24 -22.52 -18.33 0.41
C VAL A 24 -22.41 -17.35 1.61
N GLU A 25 -21.70 -16.23 1.48
CA GLU A 25 -21.80 -15.11 2.45
C GLU A 25 -22.18 -13.78 1.79
N TYR A 26 -23.01 -13.83 0.73
CA TYR A 26 -23.43 -12.64 -0.03
C TYR A 26 -24.85 -12.12 0.26
N GLU A 27 -25.48 -12.52 1.37
CA GLU A 27 -26.88 -12.11 1.67
C GLU A 27 -27.05 -10.71 2.31
N ASN A 28 -25.99 -9.89 2.40
CA ASN A 28 -26.12 -8.46 2.73
C ASN A 28 -25.11 -7.53 2.01
N THR A 29 -24.38 -8.03 1.02
CA THR A 29 -23.23 -7.35 0.38
C THR A 29 -23.51 -6.79 -1.01
N THR A 30 -24.76 -6.79 -1.47
CA THR A 30 -25.15 -6.21 -2.78
C THR A 30 -25.42 -4.71 -2.76
N MET A 31 -25.55 -4.10 -1.57
CA MET A 31 -25.85 -2.67 -1.50
C MET A 31 -24.58 -1.84 -1.72
N ASP A 32 -24.60 -0.99 -2.75
CA ASP A 32 -23.53 -0.04 -3.04
C ASP A 32 -23.35 0.96 -1.87
N PRO A 33 -22.11 1.36 -1.50
CA PRO A 33 -21.90 2.28 -0.38
C PRO A 33 -22.63 3.63 -0.53
N LEU A 34 -22.83 4.18 -1.75
CA LEU A 34 -23.65 5.39 -1.93
C LEU A 34 -25.12 5.11 -1.65
N GLN A 35 -25.61 3.93 -2.03
CA GLN A 35 -26.98 3.51 -1.74
C GLN A 35 -27.18 3.33 -0.24
N ASN A 36 -26.23 2.69 0.45
CA ASN A 36 -26.26 2.54 1.92
C ASN A 36 -26.37 3.90 2.62
N VAL A 37 -25.48 4.84 2.27
CA VAL A 37 -25.52 6.20 2.81
C VAL A 37 -26.87 6.86 2.53
N ASN A 38 -27.38 6.73 1.31
CA ASN A 38 -28.66 7.32 0.93
C ASN A 38 -29.82 6.77 1.76
N GLU A 39 -29.93 5.46 1.91
CA GLU A 39 -31.01 4.82 2.65
C GLU A 39 -30.92 5.07 4.16
N SER A 40 -29.72 4.97 4.74
CA SER A 40 -29.51 5.22 6.16
C SER A 40 -29.78 6.67 6.50
N PHE A 41 -29.15 7.63 5.81
CA PHE A 41 -29.25 9.06 6.16
C PHE A 41 -30.65 9.64 5.87
N SER A 42 -31.37 9.11 4.88
CA SER A 42 -32.73 9.56 4.53
C SER A 42 -33.79 9.20 5.58
N LYS A 43 -33.48 8.37 6.58
CA LYS A 43 -34.39 8.03 7.68
C LYS A 43 -34.10 8.79 8.98
N LEU A 44 -32.87 9.26 9.16
CA LEU A 44 -32.38 9.90 10.40
C LEU A 44 -32.94 11.30 10.66
N ASN A 45 -33.28 11.67 11.89
CA ASN A 45 -33.59 13.07 12.20
C ASN A 45 -32.36 13.99 12.05
N THR A 46 -32.53 15.32 12.18
CA THR A 46 -31.43 16.29 11.96
C THR A 46 -30.23 16.05 12.88
N GLU A 47 -30.47 15.64 14.12
CA GLU A 47 -29.44 15.37 15.12
C GLU A 47 -28.68 14.08 14.77
N GLU A 48 -29.41 12.99 14.56
CA GLU A 48 -28.85 11.71 14.13
C GLU A 48 -28.05 11.83 12.82
N CYS A 49 -28.58 12.55 11.83
CA CYS A 49 -27.91 12.75 10.54
C CYS A 49 -26.61 13.55 10.69
N ALA A 50 -26.61 14.59 11.53
CA ALA A 50 -25.40 15.37 11.80
C ALA A 50 -24.30 14.52 12.44
N THR A 51 -24.65 13.69 13.43
CA THR A 51 -23.69 12.79 14.07
C THR A 51 -23.21 11.69 13.11
N ALA A 52 -24.12 11.04 12.38
CA ALA A 52 -23.76 10.03 11.38
C ALA A 52 -22.84 10.59 10.28
N LEU A 53 -23.06 11.84 9.85
CA LEU A 53 -22.18 12.53 8.91
C LEU A 53 -20.76 12.70 9.46
N MET A 54 -20.62 13.11 10.72
CA MET A 54 -19.31 13.28 11.36
C MET A 54 -18.58 11.94 11.56
N CYS A 55 -19.29 10.89 11.99
CA CYS A 55 -18.73 9.55 12.09
C CYS A 55 -18.26 9.04 10.72
N LEU A 56 -19.10 9.16 9.68
CA LEU A 56 -18.75 8.70 8.33
C LEU A 56 -17.52 9.43 7.79
N TRP A 57 -17.47 10.75 7.92
CA TRP A 57 -16.36 11.55 7.42
C TRP A 57 -15.06 11.28 8.17
N LEU A 58 -15.14 10.95 9.46
CA LEU A 58 -13.98 10.53 10.25
C LEU A 58 -13.43 9.18 9.78
N GLU A 59 -14.29 8.21 9.46
CA GLU A 59 -13.84 6.94 8.87
C GLU A 59 -13.26 7.12 7.45
N VAL A 60 -13.92 7.92 6.61
CA VAL A 60 -13.42 8.23 5.25
C VAL A 60 -12.06 8.94 5.31
N ALA A 61 -11.85 9.86 6.26
CA ALA A 61 -10.56 10.53 6.45
C ALA A 61 -9.42 9.56 6.84
N GLN A 62 -9.71 8.36 7.33
CA GLN A 62 -8.70 7.36 7.64
C GLN A 62 -8.31 6.50 6.43
N LEU A 63 -9.09 6.53 5.34
CA LEU A 63 -8.85 5.67 4.17
C LEU A 63 -7.49 5.92 3.47
N PRO A 64 -7.03 7.16 3.21
CA PRO A 64 -5.71 7.36 2.61
C PRO A 64 -4.58 6.78 3.47
N ARG A 65 -4.70 6.81 4.80
CA ARG A 65 -3.74 6.18 5.70
C ARG A 65 -3.75 4.65 5.59
N LYS A 66 -4.94 4.02 5.58
CA LYS A 66 -5.09 2.57 5.35
C LYS A 66 -4.47 2.16 4.01
N ARG A 67 -4.73 2.93 2.95
CA ARG A 67 -4.16 2.70 1.62
C ARG A 67 -2.63 2.82 1.59
N MET A 68 -2.08 3.79 2.34
CA MET A 68 -0.63 3.97 2.45
C MET A 68 0.05 2.76 3.10
N ILE A 69 -0.53 2.20 4.17
CA ILE A 69 -0.03 1.00 4.84
C ILE A 69 0.08 -0.17 3.85
N GLU A 70 -0.99 -0.46 3.11
CA GLU A 70 -1.00 -1.52 2.08
C GLU A 70 0.02 -1.25 0.95
N ARG A 71 0.15 0.03 0.56
CA ARG A 71 1.07 0.39 -0.51
C ARG A 71 2.52 0.21 -0.09
N ILE A 72 2.87 0.56 1.15
CA ILE A 72 4.20 0.33 1.72
C ILE A 72 4.53 -1.16 1.70
N ASP A 73 3.60 -2.02 2.14
CA ASP A 73 3.79 -3.47 2.05
C ASP A 73 4.13 -3.93 0.63
N THR A 74 3.38 -3.43 -0.35
CA THR A 74 3.58 -3.76 -1.76
C THR A 74 4.93 -3.28 -2.29
N VAL A 75 5.29 -2.02 -1.99
CA VAL A 75 6.56 -1.42 -2.40
C VAL A 75 7.74 -2.16 -1.78
N PHE A 76 7.67 -2.51 -0.50
CA PHE A 76 8.74 -3.25 0.17
C PHE A 76 8.88 -4.69 -0.33
N LYS A 77 7.79 -5.40 -0.64
CA LYS A 77 7.85 -6.72 -1.29
C LYS A 77 8.62 -6.70 -2.62
N GLN A 78 8.52 -5.61 -3.39
CA GLN A 78 9.27 -5.45 -4.63
C GLN A 78 10.80 -5.34 -4.39
N PHE A 79 11.22 -4.88 -3.21
CA PHE A 79 12.63 -4.81 -2.82
C PHE A 79 13.14 -6.09 -2.14
N GLY A 80 12.29 -6.77 -1.36
CA GLY A 80 12.63 -8.05 -0.70
C GLY A 80 13.03 -9.17 -1.67
N GLY A 81 12.65 -9.07 -2.95
CA GLY A 81 13.05 -9.98 -4.03
C GLY A 81 14.10 -9.41 -4.99
N LEU A 82 14.72 -8.26 -4.70
CA LEU A 82 15.59 -7.58 -5.65
C LEU A 82 16.86 -8.40 -5.98
N VAL A 83 17.41 -9.08 -4.97
CA VAL A 83 18.49 -10.06 -5.07
C VAL A 83 18.00 -11.33 -4.36
N ASN A 84 17.84 -12.43 -5.11
CA ASN A 84 17.51 -13.73 -4.52
C ASN A 84 18.80 -14.36 -3.97
N VAL A 85 19.15 -13.99 -2.73
CA VAL A 85 20.40 -14.42 -2.09
C VAL A 85 20.51 -15.94 -2.04
N SER A 86 19.41 -16.65 -1.77
CA SER A 86 19.40 -18.12 -1.70
C SER A 86 19.69 -18.77 -3.06
N ALA A 87 19.04 -18.30 -4.13
CA ALA A 87 19.29 -18.84 -5.48
C ALA A 87 20.71 -18.50 -5.99
N GLU A 88 21.21 -17.30 -5.71
CA GLU A 88 22.57 -16.92 -6.11
C GLU A 88 23.63 -17.63 -5.26
N ARG A 89 23.37 -17.96 -3.98
CA ARG A 89 24.25 -18.83 -3.18
C ARG A 89 24.28 -20.26 -3.72
N ALA A 90 23.13 -20.86 -4.00
CA ALA A 90 23.05 -22.21 -4.56
C ALA A 90 23.84 -22.34 -5.86
N MET A 91 23.70 -21.38 -6.79
CA MET A 91 24.49 -21.33 -8.03
C MET A 91 26.00 -21.31 -7.77
N LEU A 92 26.46 -20.64 -6.72
CA LEU A 92 27.88 -20.57 -6.36
C LEU A 92 28.38 -21.82 -5.61
N GLU A 93 27.49 -22.60 -5.02
CA GLU A 93 27.81 -23.85 -4.30
C GLU A 93 27.83 -25.05 -5.25
N GLU A 94 27.06 -25.03 -6.35
CA GLU A 94 26.97 -26.11 -7.34
C GLU A 94 28.08 -26.09 -8.41
N ASP A 95 28.91 -25.04 -8.49
CA ASP A 95 29.94 -24.90 -9.52
C ASP A 95 31.33 -25.34 -9.02
N ASP A 96 31.68 -26.60 -9.27
CA ASP A 96 32.95 -27.24 -8.87
C ASP A 96 34.17 -26.78 -9.69
N THR A 97 34.01 -25.88 -10.69
CA THR A 97 35.10 -25.50 -11.60
C THR A 97 36.24 -24.70 -10.95
N PHE A 98 36.15 -24.34 -9.66
CA PHE A 98 36.93 -23.25 -9.06
C PHE A 98 38.09 -23.64 -8.14
N THR A 99 38.47 -24.90 -8.07
CA THR A 99 39.59 -25.31 -7.19
C THR A 99 40.95 -24.86 -7.70
N ASN A 100 41.12 -24.41 -8.96
CA ASN A 100 42.46 -24.35 -9.58
C ASN A 100 42.98 -22.98 -10.08
N SER A 101 42.20 -21.88 -10.14
CA SER A 101 42.72 -20.57 -10.58
C SER A 101 42.48 -19.42 -9.58
N TYR A 102 43.48 -18.55 -9.45
CA TYR A 102 43.48 -17.42 -8.51
C TYR A 102 42.43 -16.35 -8.89
N GLU A 103 42.29 -16.05 -10.18
CA GLU A 103 41.33 -15.06 -10.69
C GLU A 103 39.88 -15.49 -10.43
N ALA A 104 39.59 -16.77 -10.60
CA ALA A 104 38.26 -17.33 -10.38
C ALA A 104 37.89 -17.33 -8.88
N ARG A 105 38.86 -17.58 -7.98
CA ARG A 105 38.70 -17.44 -6.52
C ARG A 105 38.43 -16.00 -6.08
N ASP A 106 39.10 -15.01 -6.69
CA ASP A 106 38.89 -13.60 -6.36
C ASP A 106 37.49 -13.12 -6.78
N VAL A 107 37.02 -13.50 -7.98
CA VAL A 107 35.66 -13.19 -8.45
C VAL A 107 34.60 -13.84 -7.55
N LEU A 108 34.80 -15.09 -7.14
CA LEU A 108 33.92 -15.78 -6.19
C LEU A 108 33.86 -15.08 -4.82
N ARG A 109 35.02 -14.69 -4.27
CA ARG A 109 35.09 -13.96 -2.99
C ARG A 109 34.35 -12.63 -3.07
N ASP A 110 34.52 -11.90 -4.16
CA ASP A 110 33.81 -10.64 -4.44
C ASP A 110 32.30 -10.84 -4.59
N MET A 111 31.85 -11.92 -5.28
CA MET A 111 30.43 -12.28 -5.36
C MET A 111 29.84 -12.63 -3.98
N ARG A 112 30.54 -13.45 -3.17
CA ARG A 112 30.11 -13.80 -1.80
C ARG A 112 29.98 -12.57 -0.90
N SER A 113 30.96 -11.69 -0.89
CA SER A 113 30.92 -10.44 -0.12
C SER A 113 29.73 -9.54 -0.51
N LYS A 114 29.40 -9.47 -1.81
CA LYS A 114 28.22 -8.74 -2.31
C LYS A 114 26.91 -9.40 -1.88
N LEU A 115 26.84 -10.73 -1.86
CA LEU A 115 25.66 -11.47 -1.36
C LEU A 115 25.44 -11.26 0.14
N GLU A 116 26.49 -11.28 0.95
CA GLU A 116 26.42 -10.95 2.38
C GLU A 116 25.92 -9.52 2.60
N THR A 117 26.44 -8.56 1.82
CA THR A 117 25.98 -7.17 1.86
C THR A 117 24.50 -7.07 1.47
N ALA A 118 24.07 -7.80 0.44
CA ALA A 118 22.67 -7.84 0.04
C ALA A 118 21.78 -8.41 1.16
N GLU A 119 22.19 -9.51 1.79
CA GLU A 119 21.45 -10.13 2.91
C GLU A 119 21.28 -9.16 4.09
N GLN A 120 22.35 -8.47 4.49
CA GLN A 120 22.31 -7.47 5.56
C GLN A 120 21.40 -6.29 5.22
N LEU A 121 21.43 -5.81 3.97
CA LEU A 121 20.57 -4.73 3.51
C LEU A 121 19.10 -5.16 3.48
N THR A 122 18.80 -6.38 3.05
CA THR A 122 17.43 -6.92 3.10
C THR A 122 16.91 -6.97 4.53
N LYS A 123 17.70 -7.44 5.50
CA LYS A 123 17.33 -7.43 6.93
C LYS A 123 17.06 -6.01 7.44
N LYS A 124 17.90 -5.04 7.08
CA LYS A 124 17.68 -3.62 7.44
C LYS A 124 16.42 -3.03 6.83
N LEU A 125 16.11 -3.37 5.58
CA LEU A 125 14.88 -2.94 4.93
C LEU A 125 13.64 -3.50 5.61
N GLU A 126 13.62 -4.77 5.99
CA GLU A 126 12.51 -5.35 6.75
C GLU A 126 12.35 -4.72 8.14
N SER A 127 13.45 -4.41 8.82
CA SER A 127 13.40 -3.65 10.08
C SER A 127 12.80 -2.27 9.88
N GLY A 128 13.27 -1.50 8.89
CA GLY A 128 12.76 -0.16 8.59
C GLY A 128 11.31 -0.16 8.13
N LYS A 129 10.90 -1.21 7.38
CA LYS A 129 9.51 -1.47 7.02
C LYS A 129 8.64 -1.62 8.25
N THR A 130 9.05 -2.48 9.18
CA THR A 130 8.30 -2.79 10.40
C THR A 130 8.14 -1.54 11.25
N GLU A 131 9.21 -0.75 11.41
CA GLU A 131 9.18 0.52 12.13
C GLU A 131 8.24 1.54 11.46
N LEU A 132 8.30 1.67 10.13
CA LEU A 132 7.43 2.54 9.36
C LEU A 132 5.95 2.16 9.49
N LEU A 133 5.64 0.86 9.40
CA LEU A 133 4.27 0.35 9.59
C LEU A 133 3.78 0.58 11.01
N THR A 134 4.61 0.31 12.01
CA THR A 134 4.29 0.54 13.43
C THR A 134 3.99 2.03 13.70
N GLU A 135 4.79 2.94 13.15
CA GLU A 135 4.53 4.38 13.27
C GLU A 135 3.26 4.78 12.52
N LEU A 136 3.01 4.23 11.33
CA LEU A 136 1.79 4.50 10.58
C LEU A 136 0.54 3.92 11.23
N GLU A 137 0.64 2.88 12.06
CA GLU A 137 -0.46 2.30 12.86
C GLU A 137 -0.84 3.15 14.08
N LYS A 138 -0.03 4.14 14.44
CA LYS A 138 -0.41 5.11 15.47
C LYS A 138 -1.42 6.12 14.94
N ASP A 139 -2.38 6.47 15.80
CA ASP A 139 -3.48 7.38 15.44
C ASP A 139 -3.04 8.85 15.24
N ASP A 140 -1.83 9.22 15.66
CA ASP A 140 -1.25 10.55 15.42
C ASP A 140 -0.46 10.64 14.10
N ALA A 141 -0.32 9.53 13.37
CA ALA A 141 0.37 9.51 12.08
C ALA A 141 -0.36 10.33 11.01
N VAL A 142 0.39 11.16 10.29
CA VAL A 142 -0.14 12.09 9.29
C VAL A 142 0.25 11.64 7.88
N VAL A 143 -0.75 11.32 7.06
CA VAL A 143 -0.58 11.10 5.62
C VAL A 143 -1.16 12.29 4.87
N GLY A 144 -0.36 12.96 4.06
CA GLY A 144 -0.78 14.14 3.29
C GLY A 144 -1.35 15.27 4.17
N ASN A 145 -2.39 15.93 3.69
CA ASN A 145 -3.04 17.05 4.39
C ASN A 145 -4.17 16.61 5.35
N LEU A 146 -3.95 15.53 6.12
CA LEU A 146 -4.97 14.95 7.02
C LEU A 146 -5.55 15.99 8.00
N SER A 147 -4.74 16.91 8.52
CA SER A 147 -5.19 17.95 9.44
C SER A 147 -6.30 18.84 8.86
N ASN A 148 -6.22 19.18 7.57
CA ASN A 148 -7.27 19.95 6.88
C ASN A 148 -8.54 19.11 6.70
N ALA A 149 -8.41 17.81 6.39
CA ALA A 149 -9.56 16.92 6.29
C ALA A 149 -10.26 16.71 7.64
N LEU A 150 -9.48 16.52 8.70
CA LEU A 150 -9.98 16.41 10.07
C LEU A 150 -10.66 17.71 10.52
N SER A 151 -10.23 18.87 10.02
CA SER A 151 -10.92 20.15 10.31
C SER A 151 -12.36 20.18 9.80
N SER A 152 -12.67 19.46 8.71
CA SER A 152 -14.03 19.31 8.18
C SER A 152 -14.97 18.52 9.12
N VAL A 153 -14.41 17.85 10.13
CA VAL A 153 -15.15 17.09 11.15
C VAL A 153 -15.05 17.78 12.52
N SER A 154 -13.83 18.16 12.93
CA SER A 154 -13.59 18.75 14.25
C SER A 154 -14.21 20.13 14.40
N VAL A 155 -14.17 20.99 13.38
CA VAL A 155 -14.76 22.34 13.48
C VAL A 155 -16.28 22.27 13.66
N PRO A 156 -17.04 21.46 12.89
CA PRO A 156 -18.45 21.22 13.18
C PRO A 156 -18.70 20.59 14.56
N ALA A 157 -17.91 19.59 14.96
CA ALA A 157 -18.10 18.85 16.22
C ALA A 157 -17.68 19.65 17.47
N ALA A 158 -16.80 20.64 17.33
CA ALA A 158 -16.28 21.46 18.43
C ALA A 158 -17.38 22.28 19.15
N GLY A 159 -18.58 22.42 18.57
CA GLY A 159 -19.74 22.95 19.30
C GLY A 159 -20.09 22.16 20.56
N PHE A 160 -19.72 20.88 20.60
CA PHE A 160 -20.03 19.93 21.66
C PHE A 160 -18.80 19.58 22.52
N ASP A 161 -17.64 20.18 22.24
CA ASP A 161 -16.44 20.04 23.05
C ASP A 161 -15.87 21.40 23.45
N LYS A 162 -15.63 21.60 24.75
CA LYS A 162 -15.22 22.91 25.31
C LYS A 162 -13.71 23.17 25.23
N GLN A 163 -12.92 22.27 24.65
CA GLN A 163 -11.47 22.37 24.61
C GLN A 163 -10.94 22.53 23.18
N GLN A 164 -10.13 23.59 22.96
CA GLN A 164 -9.28 23.72 21.78
C GLN A 164 -8.15 22.68 21.88
N GLN A 165 -8.42 21.47 21.38
CA GLN A 165 -7.43 20.42 21.28
C GLN A 165 -6.71 20.48 19.92
N VAL A 166 -5.46 20.00 19.89
CA VAL A 166 -4.69 19.81 18.66
C VAL A 166 -5.49 18.90 17.69
N ILE A 167 -5.59 19.27 16.41
CA ILE A 167 -6.33 18.47 15.42
C ILE A 167 -5.54 17.18 15.13
N SER A 168 -6.02 16.05 15.66
CA SER A 168 -5.49 14.70 15.48
C SER A 168 -6.64 13.69 15.47
N ILE A 169 -6.42 12.47 14.93
CA ILE A 169 -7.49 11.46 14.87
C ILE A 169 -8.06 11.15 16.27
N PRO A 170 -7.26 10.92 17.34
CA PRO A 170 -7.79 10.63 18.67
C PRO A 170 -8.68 11.76 19.21
N ASN A 171 -8.26 13.01 19.03
CA ASN A 171 -8.99 14.16 19.55
C ASN A 171 -10.29 14.36 18.78
N VAL A 172 -10.28 14.21 17.44
CA VAL A 172 -11.52 14.30 16.65
C VAL A 172 -12.46 13.14 16.98
N LYS A 173 -11.95 11.92 17.18
CA LYS A 173 -12.75 10.78 17.68
C LYS A 173 -13.44 11.12 19.00
N GLN A 174 -12.71 11.68 19.98
CA GLN A 174 -13.29 12.10 21.25
C GLN A 174 -14.36 13.19 21.11
N MET A 175 -14.15 14.16 20.20
CA MET A 175 -15.14 15.20 19.94
C MET A 175 -16.43 14.62 19.36
N VAL A 176 -16.33 13.73 18.37
CA VAL A 176 -17.49 13.09 17.73
C VAL A 176 -18.19 12.14 18.72
N ALA A 177 -17.45 11.45 19.59
CA ALA A 177 -18.00 10.58 20.62
C ALA A 177 -18.87 11.31 21.67
N LYS A 178 -18.70 12.63 21.82
CA LYS A 178 -19.53 13.47 22.71
C LYS A 178 -20.83 13.93 22.06
N MET A 179 -21.02 13.73 20.75
CA MET A 179 -22.27 14.06 20.07
C MET A 179 -23.35 13.04 20.43
N ASN A 180 -24.60 13.47 20.50
CA ASN A 180 -25.70 12.54 20.73
C ASN A 180 -25.85 11.56 19.55
N ASN A 181 -26.38 10.37 19.83
CA ASN A 181 -26.55 9.29 18.84
C ASN A 181 -25.24 8.81 18.21
N PHE A 182 -24.11 8.98 18.91
CA PHE A 182 -22.79 8.52 18.47
C PHE A 182 -22.80 7.05 18.06
N THR A 183 -23.33 6.15 18.91
CA THR A 183 -23.34 4.70 18.63
C THR A 183 -24.06 4.36 17.32
N LEU A 184 -25.20 4.99 17.04
CA LEU A 184 -25.92 4.80 15.78
C LEU A 184 -25.10 5.35 14.59
N GLY A 185 -24.53 6.56 14.74
CA GLY A 185 -23.71 7.17 13.70
C GLY A 185 -22.44 6.37 13.39
N GLU A 186 -21.78 5.84 14.41
CA GLU A 186 -20.60 4.98 14.31
C GLU A 186 -20.93 3.65 13.61
N GLN A 187 -22.06 3.02 13.96
CA GLN A 187 -22.51 1.80 13.28
C GLN A 187 -22.70 2.04 11.77
N ILE A 188 -23.44 3.09 11.40
CA ILE A 188 -23.67 3.43 9.98
C ILE A 188 -22.35 3.72 9.25
N ALA A 189 -21.44 4.45 9.90
CA ALA A 189 -20.13 4.76 9.35
C ALA A 189 -19.27 3.50 9.12
N ASN A 190 -19.25 2.59 10.10
CA ASN A 190 -18.52 1.33 10.02
C ASN A 190 -19.08 0.41 8.94
N ASP A 191 -20.41 0.25 8.87
CA ASP A 191 -21.07 -0.55 7.85
C ASP A 191 -20.78 -0.01 6.43
N THR A 192 -20.88 1.32 6.26
CA THR A 192 -20.53 1.97 4.98
C THR A 192 -19.06 1.76 4.63
N THR A 193 -18.17 1.93 5.60
CA THR A 193 -16.72 1.80 5.38
C THR A 193 -16.34 0.37 5.06
N LYS A 194 -16.99 -0.62 5.67
CA LYS A 194 -16.85 -2.03 5.33
C LYS A 194 -17.25 -2.29 3.87
N LEU A 195 -18.37 -1.74 3.41
CA LEU A 195 -18.80 -1.85 2.01
C LEU A 195 -17.81 -1.18 1.05
N ILE A 196 -17.28 0.00 1.40
CA ILE A 196 -16.22 0.68 0.61
C ILE A 196 -15.01 -0.23 0.45
N ILE A 197 -14.53 -0.82 1.56
CA ILE A 197 -13.37 -1.71 1.55
C ILE A 197 -13.64 -2.97 0.72
N GLN A 198 -14.85 -3.51 0.79
CA GLN A 198 -15.22 -4.73 0.06
C GLN A 198 -15.43 -4.50 -1.44
N GLN A 199 -16.05 -3.39 -1.83
CA GLN A 199 -16.51 -3.17 -3.20
C GLN A 199 -15.60 -2.22 -4.00
N TRP A 200 -15.24 -1.08 -3.44
CA TRP A 200 -14.52 -0.03 -4.19
C TRP A 200 -13.00 -0.10 -4.04
N TRP A 201 -12.50 -0.73 -2.98
CA TRP A 201 -11.08 -0.65 -2.60
C TRP A 201 -10.11 -1.17 -3.65
N ASN A 202 -10.53 -2.18 -4.39
CA ASN A 202 -9.74 -2.83 -5.44
C ASN A 202 -10.05 -2.28 -6.85
N GLU A 203 -10.92 -1.27 -6.96
CA GLU A 203 -11.13 -0.58 -8.22
C GLU A 203 -9.89 0.19 -8.66
N ASN A 204 -9.91 0.69 -9.90
CA ASN A 204 -8.90 1.63 -10.33
C ASN A 204 -8.93 2.90 -9.44
N THR A 205 -7.75 3.46 -9.19
CA THR A 205 -7.54 4.60 -8.29
C THR A 205 -8.45 5.79 -8.60
N SER A 206 -8.67 6.10 -9.88
CA SER A 206 -9.54 7.22 -10.28
C SER A 206 -10.98 6.97 -9.87
N SER A 207 -11.50 5.75 -10.10
CA SER A 207 -12.85 5.33 -9.75
C SER A 207 -13.07 5.41 -8.24
N LEU A 208 -12.15 4.82 -7.46
CA LEU A 208 -12.18 4.88 -6.00
C LEU A 208 -12.25 6.33 -5.49
N VAL A 209 -11.37 7.21 -5.99
CA VAL A 209 -11.34 8.61 -5.58
C VAL A 209 -12.64 9.31 -5.97
N THR A 210 -13.13 9.13 -7.20
CA THR A 210 -14.40 9.73 -7.64
C THR A 210 -15.59 9.25 -6.81
N ASN A 211 -15.66 7.96 -6.49
CA ASN A 211 -16.74 7.38 -5.68
C ASN A 211 -16.71 7.91 -4.24
N LEU A 212 -15.53 8.00 -3.62
CA LEU A 212 -15.37 8.58 -2.29
C LEU A 212 -15.75 10.06 -2.25
N GLN A 213 -15.36 10.83 -3.27
CA GLN A 213 -15.77 12.23 -3.40
C GLN A 213 -17.30 12.32 -3.52
N ALA A 214 -17.91 11.54 -4.41
CA ALA A 214 -19.37 11.50 -4.56
C ALA A 214 -20.09 11.14 -3.25
N LEU A 215 -19.54 10.21 -2.45
CA LEU A 215 -20.07 9.82 -1.14
C LEU A 215 -20.03 10.98 -0.13
N ILE A 216 -18.93 11.74 -0.09
CA ILE A 216 -18.81 12.95 0.74
C ILE A 216 -19.84 14.02 0.33
N TYR A 217 -20.01 14.25 -0.97
CA TYR A 217 -21.00 15.21 -1.49
C TYR A 217 -22.43 14.78 -1.13
N LYS A 218 -22.81 13.53 -1.45
CA LYS A 218 -24.16 13.01 -1.20
C LYS A 218 -24.51 12.97 0.28
N SER A 219 -23.61 12.47 1.14
CA SER A 219 -23.86 12.39 2.59
C SER A 219 -24.21 13.76 3.19
N SER A 220 -23.46 14.81 2.82
CA SER A 220 -23.74 16.18 3.26
C SER A 220 -25.04 16.74 2.66
N GLU A 221 -25.34 16.46 1.40
CA GLU A 221 -26.56 16.95 0.74
C GLU A 221 -27.83 16.34 1.32
N ILE A 222 -27.81 15.04 1.65
CA ILE A 222 -28.94 14.36 2.29
C ILE A 222 -29.27 15.00 3.64
N CYS A 223 -28.28 15.23 4.49
CA CYS A 223 -28.51 15.91 5.76
C CYS A 223 -28.92 17.39 5.55
N GLY A 224 -28.38 18.06 4.53
CA GLY A 224 -28.68 19.46 4.21
C GLY A 224 -30.14 19.69 3.79
N ARG A 225 -30.75 18.75 3.05
CA ARG A 225 -32.16 18.84 2.60
C ARG A 225 -33.16 18.97 3.76
N ARG A 226 -32.80 18.52 4.96
CA ARG A 226 -33.65 18.60 6.16
C ARG A 226 -33.68 19.98 6.80
N LEU A 227 -32.76 20.86 6.42
CA LEU A 227 -32.72 22.22 6.92
C LEU A 227 -33.84 23.01 6.24
N THR A 228 -34.84 23.46 7.00
CA THR A 228 -35.95 24.23 6.43
C THR A 228 -35.42 25.46 5.68
N PRO A 229 -35.94 25.77 4.47
CA PRO A 229 -35.48 26.88 3.62
C PRO A 229 -35.84 28.27 4.18
N LYS A 230 -36.13 28.39 5.49
CA LYS A 230 -36.54 29.64 6.12
C LYS A 230 -35.38 30.64 6.13
N LYS A 231 -35.35 31.46 5.08
CA LYS A 231 -34.49 32.63 4.88
C LYS A 231 -33.04 32.34 5.24
N GLU A 232 -32.37 31.61 4.36
CA GLU A 232 -30.92 31.52 4.35
C GLU A 232 -30.32 32.93 4.28
N LYS A 233 -30.03 33.51 5.44
CA LYS A 233 -29.03 34.57 5.49
C LYS A 233 -27.75 33.90 5.02
N LYS A 234 -27.19 34.39 3.90
CA LYS A 234 -25.83 34.12 3.37
C LYS A 234 -24.70 34.42 4.36
N ARG A 235 -24.98 34.48 5.66
CA ARG A 235 -23.96 34.68 6.68
C ARG A 235 -23.33 33.33 6.97
N PRO A 236 -22.00 33.24 7.01
CA PRO A 236 -21.32 32.02 7.41
C PRO A 236 -21.86 31.60 8.80
N PRO A 237 -22.00 30.28 9.05
CA PRO A 237 -22.44 29.81 10.35
C PRO A 237 -21.49 30.36 11.42
N ARG A 238 -22.02 30.87 12.53
CA ARG A 238 -21.19 31.46 13.59
C ARG A 238 -20.56 30.33 14.40
N LEU A 239 -19.25 30.40 14.61
CA LEU A 239 -18.55 29.49 15.53
C LEU A 239 -18.77 29.93 16.98
N PRO A 240 -18.85 28.99 17.94
CA PRO A 240 -18.97 27.53 17.74
C PRO A 240 -20.39 27.12 17.26
N ALA A 241 -20.52 25.95 16.65
CA ALA A 241 -21.83 25.38 16.28
C ALA A 241 -22.71 25.25 17.54
N LYS A 242 -23.94 25.79 17.50
CA LYS A 242 -24.86 25.76 18.67
C LYS A 242 -25.96 24.73 18.53
N THR A 243 -26.18 24.23 17.32
CA THR A 243 -27.24 23.28 16.99
C THR A 243 -26.73 22.27 15.97
N TYR A 244 -27.37 21.09 15.89
CA TYR A 244 -27.06 20.10 14.84
C TYR A 244 -27.31 20.62 13.43
N SER A 245 -28.20 21.61 13.25
CA SER A 245 -28.34 22.32 11.98
C SER A 245 -27.09 23.14 11.62
N ASP A 246 -26.43 23.75 12.61
CA ASP A 246 -25.17 24.46 12.38
C ASP A 246 -24.03 23.50 12.05
N VAL A 247 -24.00 22.31 12.67
CA VAL A 247 -23.03 21.24 12.35
C VAL A 247 -23.11 20.88 10.87
N ILE A 248 -24.31 20.57 10.36
CA ILE A 248 -24.52 20.20 8.95
C ILE A 248 -24.06 21.34 8.03
N LYS A 249 -24.35 22.60 8.37
CA LYS A 249 -23.90 23.76 7.57
C LYS A 249 -22.38 23.93 7.59
N PHE A 250 -21.74 23.79 8.76
CA PHE A 250 -20.29 23.85 8.87
C PHE A 250 -19.62 22.73 8.08
N ALA A 251 -20.10 21.49 8.24
CA ALA A 251 -19.62 20.33 7.50
C ALA A 251 -19.74 20.57 5.99
N SER A 252 -20.91 21.02 5.52
CA SER A 252 -21.13 21.34 4.11
C SER A 252 -20.17 22.42 3.58
N SER A 253 -19.82 23.44 4.40
CA SER A 253 -18.86 24.47 4.01
C SER A 253 -17.41 23.96 3.96
N GLY A 254 -17.08 22.98 4.80
CA GLY A 254 -15.76 22.37 4.90
C GLY A 254 -15.55 21.12 4.03
N ARG A 255 -16.58 20.63 3.34
CA ARG A 255 -16.55 19.35 2.58
C ARG A 255 -15.44 19.28 1.51
N SER A 256 -15.06 20.43 0.97
CA SER A 256 -14.03 20.52 -0.08
C SER A 256 -12.65 20.11 0.41
N TYR A 257 -12.32 20.33 1.69
CA TYR A 257 -11.04 19.90 2.25
C TYR A 257 -10.95 18.36 2.32
N LEU A 258 -12.00 17.69 2.78
CA LEU A 258 -12.08 16.23 2.82
C LEU A 258 -12.09 15.62 1.40
N THR A 259 -12.84 16.23 0.48
CA THR A 259 -12.90 15.81 -0.94
C THR A 259 -11.51 15.87 -1.60
N LYS A 260 -10.80 17.00 -1.45
CA LYS A 260 -9.42 17.16 -1.95
C LYS A 260 -8.47 16.19 -1.28
N TYR A 261 -8.69 15.88 0.00
CA TYR A 261 -7.82 14.94 0.72
C TYR A 261 -7.88 13.52 0.15
N MET A 262 -9.00 13.09 -0.44
CA MET A 262 -9.10 11.79 -1.11
C MET A 262 -8.14 11.65 -2.30
N GLU A 263 -7.73 12.75 -2.93
CA GLU A 263 -6.71 12.75 -4.01
C GLU A 263 -5.33 12.27 -3.52
N THR A 264 -5.09 12.26 -2.20
CA THR A 264 -3.90 11.66 -1.59
C THR A 264 -3.78 10.17 -1.98
N ILE A 265 -4.91 9.46 -2.16
CA ILE A 265 -4.94 8.07 -2.64
C ILE A 265 -4.27 7.94 -4.01
N SER A 266 -4.51 8.88 -4.93
CA SER A 266 -3.84 8.89 -6.23
C SER A 266 -2.33 9.03 -6.12
N SER A 267 -1.87 9.87 -5.19
CA SER A 267 -0.44 10.04 -4.94
C SER A 267 0.18 8.80 -4.28
N ILE A 268 -0.56 8.10 -3.41
CA ILE A 268 -0.15 6.85 -2.78
C ILE A 268 -0.04 5.74 -3.81
N ASP A 269 -1.08 5.50 -4.60
CA ASP A 269 -1.11 4.43 -5.60
C ASP A 269 -0.04 4.66 -6.70
N GLY A 270 0.31 5.93 -6.96
CA GLY A 270 1.41 6.32 -7.84
C GLY A 270 2.81 5.98 -7.31
N LEU A 271 2.98 5.58 -6.04
CA LEU A 271 4.27 5.18 -5.49
C LEU A 271 4.73 3.85 -6.10
N ASP A 272 5.58 3.86 -7.12
CA ASP A 272 6.16 2.63 -7.68
C ASP A 272 7.54 2.35 -7.09
N GLY A 273 7.75 1.19 -6.47
CA GLY A 273 9.05 0.75 -5.95
C GLY A 273 10.16 0.69 -7.00
N ARG A 274 9.87 0.81 -8.30
CA ARG A 274 10.86 0.93 -9.38
C ARG A 274 11.32 2.36 -9.64
N ASP A 275 10.62 3.36 -9.13
CA ASP A 275 11.00 4.76 -9.29
C ASP A 275 12.38 5.00 -8.67
N ARG A 276 13.22 5.79 -9.35
CA ARG A 276 14.53 6.18 -8.83
C ARG A 276 14.38 7.00 -7.55
N ASN A 277 13.25 7.70 -7.39
CA ASN A 277 13.00 8.66 -6.33
C ASN A 277 11.87 8.26 -5.36
N VAL A 278 11.60 6.95 -5.19
CA VAL A 278 10.58 6.42 -4.23
C VAL A 278 10.67 7.08 -2.87
N SER A 279 11.90 7.34 -2.40
CA SER A 279 12.16 8.02 -1.14
C SER A 279 11.62 9.44 -1.08
N ALA A 280 11.88 10.24 -2.11
CA ALA A 280 11.39 11.60 -2.19
C ALA A 280 9.85 11.61 -2.28
N SER A 281 9.28 10.65 -2.99
CA SER A 281 7.83 10.48 -3.11
C SER A 281 7.18 10.08 -1.78
N LEU A 282 7.78 9.15 -1.02
CA LEU A 282 7.34 8.78 0.34
C LEU A 282 7.48 9.95 1.32
N THR A 283 8.61 10.67 1.31
CA THR A 283 8.83 11.84 2.18
C THR A 283 7.84 12.96 1.89
N LYS A 284 7.44 13.16 0.62
CA LYS A 284 6.41 14.13 0.24
C LYS A 284 5.04 13.79 0.85
N LEU A 285 4.72 12.50 0.99
CA LEU A 285 3.44 12.04 1.53
C LEU A 285 3.42 11.93 3.05
N LEU A 286 4.58 11.74 3.67
CA LEU A 286 4.76 11.58 5.13
C LEU A 286 5.77 12.60 5.69
N PRO A 287 5.50 13.93 5.60
CA PRO A 287 6.53 14.95 5.76
C PRO A 287 6.97 15.25 7.20
N LYS A 288 6.41 14.61 8.25
CA LYS A 288 6.58 15.05 9.65
C LYS A 288 7.05 13.94 10.60
N GLY A 289 7.83 14.34 11.61
CA GLY A 289 8.18 13.52 12.78
C GLY A 289 9.30 12.50 12.57
N ASN A 290 9.40 11.53 13.49
CA ASN A 290 10.38 10.43 13.46
C ASN A 290 10.32 9.59 12.17
N LEU A 291 9.12 9.52 11.57
CA LEU A 291 8.86 8.92 10.26
C LEU A 291 9.81 9.42 9.16
N SER A 292 10.18 10.70 9.16
CA SER A 292 11.08 11.27 8.15
C SER A 292 12.49 10.65 8.20
N SER A 293 13.00 10.37 9.42
CA SER A 293 14.29 9.71 9.60
C SER A 293 14.24 8.26 9.08
N ILE A 294 13.19 7.52 9.43
CA ILE A 294 12.97 6.12 9.02
C ILE A 294 12.86 6.02 7.50
N ILE A 295 12.09 6.91 6.85
CA ILE A 295 11.95 6.96 5.39
C ILE A 295 13.28 7.25 4.72
N ASN A 296 14.05 8.22 5.21
CA ASN A 296 15.37 8.57 4.65
C ASN A 296 16.40 7.45 4.83
N GLY A 297 16.39 6.75 5.97
CA GLY A 297 17.24 5.59 6.22
C GLY A 297 16.91 4.43 5.27
N THR A 298 15.62 4.07 5.21
CA THR A 298 15.11 3.00 4.37
C THR A 298 15.37 3.27 2.88
N ALA A 299 15.13 4.51 2.43
CA ALA A 299 15.45 4.99 1.10
C ALA A 299 16.91 4.76 0.69
N ARG A 300 17.83 5.11 1.59
CA ARG A 300 19.27 4.96 1.37
C ARG A 300 19.62 3.48 1.20
N ASP A 301 19.03 2.61 2.00
CA ASP A 301 19.29 1.18 1.96
C ASP A 301 18.69 0.53 0.70
N ILE A 302 17.54 1.00 0.20
CA ILE A 302 16.97 0.62 -1.10
C ILE A 302 17.97 0.94 -2.23
N VAL A 303 18.51 2.18 -2.24
CA VAL A 303 19.49 2.60 -3.25
C VAL A 303 20.76 1.75 -3.19
N LYS A 304 21.26 1.47 -1.99
CA LYS A 304 22.40 0.57 -1.80
C LYS A 304 22.12 -0.84 -2.32
N LEU A 305 20.94 -1.41 -2.05
CA LEU A 305 20.58 -2.75 -2.52
C LEU A 305 20.52 -2.80 -4.05
N ARG A 306 19.98 -1.76 -4.72
CA ARG A 306 20.02 -1.62 -6.18
C ARG A 306 21.45 -1.56 -6.73
N ASN A 307 22.34 -0.83 -6.05
CA ASN A 307 23.75 -0.75 -6.42
C ASN A 307 24.45 -2.11 -6.26
N VAL A 308 24.20 -2.82 -5.16
CA VAL A 308 24.72 -4.17 -4.92
C VAL A 308 24.25 -5.13 -6.02
N LYS A 309 22.96 -5.14 -6.38
CA LYS A 309 22.45 -5.92 -7.51
C LYS A 309 23.19 -5.64 -8.81
N THR A 310 23.41 -4.36 -9.12
CA THR A 310 24.11 -3.96 -10.35
C THR A 310 25.55 -4.47 -10.34
N ARG A 311 26.25 -4.37 -9.20
CA ARG A 311 27.60 -4.89 -9.02
C ARG A 311 27.66 -6.42 -9.06
N LEU A 312 26.65 -7.10 -8.54
CA LEU A 312 26.54 -8.56 -8.56
C LEU A 312 26.30 -9.08 -9.98
N ARG A 313 25.44 -8.41 -10.76
CA ARG A 313 25.27 -8.69 -12.20
C ARG A 313 26.58 -8.57 -12.97
N LYS A 314 27.34 -7.48 -12.74
CA LYS A 314 28.66 -7.30 -13.37
C LYS A 314 29.64 -8.41 -12.99
N ALA A 315 29.71 -8.77 -11.71
CA ALA A 315 30.57 -9.85 -11.23
C ALA A 315 30.16 -11.20 -11.85
N LYS A 316 28.86 -11.47 -11.96
CA LYS A 316 28.32 -12.66 -12.64
C LYS A 316 28.68 -12.72 -14.12
N THR A 317 28.64 -11.59 -14.83
CA THR A 317 29.09 -11.54 -16.24
C THR A 317 30.58 -11.86 -16.36
N ILE A 318 31.42 -11.30 -15.48
CA ILE A 318 32.86 -11.60 -15.45
C ILE A 318 33.07 -13.08 -15.14
N TYR A 319 32.39 -13.60 -14.12
CA TYR A 319 32.40 -15.01 -13.73
C TYR A 319 32.09 -15.95 -14.90
N VAL A 320 30.96 -15.73 -15.60
CA VAL A 320 30.57 -16.57 -16.74
C VAL A 320 31.63 -16.52 -17.85
N ALA A 321 32.19 -15.33 -18.13
CA ALA A 321 33.25 -15.19 -19.12
C ALA A 321 34.53 -15.92 -18.71
N THR A 322 34.92 -15.86 -17.43
CA THR A 322 36.09 -16.58 -16.90
C THR A 322 35.88 -18.10 -16.98
N VAL A 323 34.71 -18.61 -16.56
CA VAL A 323 34.37 -20.04 -16.67
C VAL A 323 34.39 -20.52 -18.12
N GLN A 324 33.84 -19.73 -19.04
CA GLN A 324 33.87 -20.06 -20.47
C GLN A 324 35.30 -20.12 -21.01
N ARG A 325 36.14 -19.13 -20.67
CA ARG A 325 37.56 -19.12 -21.04
C ARG A 325 38.30 -20.33 -20.48
N GLU A 326 38.11 -20.68 -19.21
CA GLU A 326 38.76 -21.85 -18.62
C GLU A 326 38.30 -23.16 -19.26
N ARG A 327 37.01 -23.30 -19.56
CA ARG A 327 36.50 -24.47 -20.29
C ARG A 327 37.11 -24.57 -21.69
N GLU A 328 37.26 -23.45 -22.38
CA GLU A 328 37.90 -23.40 -23.71
C GLU A 328 39.40 -23.71 -23.63
N THR A 329 40.13 -23.18 -22.64
CA THR A 329 41.56 -23.47 -22.47
C THR A 329 41.80 -24.91 -22.04
N VAL A 330 40.99 -25.48 -21.15
CA VAL A 330 41.03 -26.92 -20.81
C VAL A 330 40.70 -27.77 -22.03
N ARG A 331 39.73 -27.38 -22.85
CA ARG A 331 39.43 -28.08 -24.11
C ARG A 331 40.62 -28.07 -25.07
N LEU A 332 41.27 -26.92 -25.25
CA LEU A 332 42.43 -26.75 -26.14
C LEU A 332 43.72 -27.38 -25.60
N SER A 333 43.87 -27.50 -24.28
CA SER A 333 45.03 -28.11 -23.62
C SER A 333 44.86 -29.60 -23.32
N GLY A 334 43.68 -30.17 -23.59
CA GLY A 334 43.43 -31.59 -23.42
C GLY A 334 44.35 -32.39 -24.33
N CYS A 335 45.08 -33.35 -23.75
CA CYS A 335 46.02 -34.22 -24.47
C CYS A 335 45.42 -34.81 -25.76
N THR A 336 44.10 -34.99 -25.86
CA THR A 336 43.41 -35.47 -27.05
C THR A 336 43.55 -34.59 -28.29
N ASP A 337 43.60 -33.26 -28.16
CA ASP A 337 43.81 -32.34 -29.30
C ASP A 337 45.29 -32.25 -29.69
N LEU A 338 46.20 -32.30 -28.71
CA LEU A 338 47.64 -32.48 -28.93
C LEU A 338 47.95 -33.84 -29.60
N TRP A 339 47.29 -34.91 -29.17
CA TRP A 339 47.38 -36.24 -29.79
C TRP A 339 46.77 -36.25 -31.19
N LYS A 340 45.63 -35.58 -31.43
CA LYS A 340 45.08 -35.44 -32.80
C LYS A 340 45.99 -34.64 -33.72
N GLN A 341 46.61 -33.55 -33.23
CA GLN A 341 47.61 -32.79 -33.98
C GLN A 341 48.87 -33.61 -34.25
N LEU A 342 49.38 -34.34 -33.26
CA LEU A 342 50.50 -35.27 -33.45
C LEU A 342 50.17 -36.37 -34.46
N LEU A 343 48.99 -37.01 -34.36
CA LEU A 343 48.54 -38.05 -35.28
C LEU A 343 48.34 -37.55 -36.71
N THR A 344 47.93 -36.29 -36.90
CA THR A 344 47.88 -35.66 -38.23
C THR A 344 49.28 -35.38 -38.80
N PHE A 345 50.28 -35.09 -37.96
CA PHE A 345 51.68 -34.97 -38.40
C PHE A 345 52.32 -36.32 -38.79
N VAL A 346 51.88 -37.45 -38.20
CA VAL A 346 52.38 -38.80 -38.57
C VAL A 346 51.56 -39.47 -39.69
N GLY A 347 50.62 -38.74 -40.32
CA GLY A 347 49.86 -39.23 -41.47
C GLY A 347 48.77 -40.26 -41.14
N TRP A 348 48.37 -40.38 -39.88
CA TRP A 348 47.19 -41.17 -39.52
C TRP A 348 45.94 -40.32 -39.77
N ARG A 349 45.17 -40.70 -40.79
CA ARG A 349 43.79 -40.22 -41.00
C ARG A 349 42.81 -41.07 -40.20
#